data_AF-A0A1Q8S485-F1
#
_entry.id   AF-A0A1Q8S485-F1
#
_cell.length_a   1.000
_cell.length_b   1.000
_cell.length_c   1.000
_cell.angle_alpha   90.00
_cell.angle_beta   90.00
_cell.angle_gamma   90.00
#
_symmetry.space_group_name_H-M   'P 1'
#
loop_
_entity.id
_entity.type
_entity.pdbx_description
1 polymer ?
#
loop_
_entity_poly.entity_id
_entity_poly.type
_entity_poly.pdbx_seq_one_letter_code
_entity_poly.pdbx_strand_id
1 'polypeptide(L)'
;MFSLGEEHPDTLIGMGNLASAFCNQSRWKEAEELEVRVLGTRRRVIGEEHPGTLISMGNLALTYRRQGRCDVAMQLMRDGVGLRRRVFGLDHAETISSSSILADWEDHALNMDESLPEESREGVRDIYS
;
A
#
# COMPACT_ATOMS: atom_id res chain seq x y z
N MET A 1 4.29 -6.84 -34.06
CA MET A 1 2.87 -6.77 -33.68
C MET A 1 2.84 -6.77 -32.15
N PHE A 2 2.86 -5.58 -31.52
CA PHE A 2 2.78 -5.49 -30.06
C PHE A 2 1.30 -5.55 -29.71
N SER A 3 0.82 -6.74 -29.37
CA SER A 3 -0.54 -6.90 -28.86
C SER A 3 -0.65 -6.14 -27.54
N LEU A 4 -1.68 -5.30 -27.41
CA LEU A 4 -2.12 -4.70 -26.14
C LEU A 4 -2.69 -5.82 -25.23
N GLY A 5 -1.81 -6.71 -24.75
CA GLY A 5 -2.17 -7.74 -23.79
C GLY A 5 -2.42 -7.16 -22.40
N GLU A 6 -2.94 -7.98 -21.48
CA GLU A 6 -3.13 -7.59 -20.08
C GLU A 6 -1.83 -7.17 -19.37
N GLU A 7 -0.69 -7.56 -19.92
CA GLU A 7 0.65 -7.24 -19.41
C GLU A 7 1.22 -5.93 -20.00
N HIS A 8 0.53 -5.31 -20.96
CA HIS A 8 0.99 -4.08 -21.58
C HIS A 8 0.98 -2.92 -20.56
N PRO A 9 2.05 -2.10 -20.47
CA PRO A 9 2.14 -1.00 -19.50
C PRO A 9 0.90 -0.08 -19.50
N ASP A 10 0.42 0.29 -20.67
CA ASP A 10 -0.77 1.16 -20.81
C ASP A 10 -2.04 0.51 -20.27
N THR A 11 -2.23 -0.80 -20.48
CA THR A 11 -3.34 -1.56 -19.92
C THR A 11 -3.27 -1.57 -18.39
N LEU A 12 -2.08 -1.78 -17.83
CA LEU A 12 -1.85 -1.78 -16.38
C LEU A 12 -2.07 -0.40 -15.77
N ILE A 13 -1.71 0.68 -16.48
CA ILE A 13 -2.04 2.07 -16.08
C ILE A 13 -3.56 2.26 -16.06
N GLY A 14 -4.25 1.82 -17.12
CA GLY A 14 -5.71 1.89 -17.21
C GLY A 14 -6.41 1.13 -16.08
N MET A 15 -5.96 -0.08 -15.76
CA MET A 15 -6.48 -0.87 -14.63
C MET A 15 -6.25 -0.18 -13.29
N GLY A 16 -5.09 0.46 -13.08
CA GLY A 16 -4.83 1.24 -11.87
C GLY A 16 -5.76 2.45 -11.73
N ASN A 17 -6.04 3.15 -12.82
CA ASN A 17 -7.00 4.26 -12.83
C ASN A 17 -8.42 3.78 -12.55
N LEU A 18 -8.81 2.62 -13.08
CA LEU A 18 -10.11 2.00 -12.81
C LEU A 18 -10.26 1.61 -11.33
N ALA A 19 -9.21 1.04 -10.72
CA ALA A 19 -9.22 0.74 -9.29
C ALA A 19 -9.39 2.00 -8.44
N SER A 20 -8.71 3.10 -8.79
CA SER A 20 -8.92 4.39 -8.12
C SER A 20 -10.37 4.90 -8.25
N ALA A 21 -10.98 4.74 -9.43
CA ALA A 21 -12.38 5.09 -9.63
C ALA A 21 -13.33 4.24 -8.77
N PHE A 22 -13.05 2.95 -8.60
CA PHE A 22 -13.80 2.07 -7.70
C PHE A 22 -13.63 2.48 -6.23
N CYS A 23 -12.41 2.82 -5.81
CA CYS A 23 -12.17 3.39 -4.49
C CYS A 23 -13.03 4.64 -4.25
N ASN A 24 -13.09 5.57 -5.20
CA ASN A 24 -13.93 6.77 -5.07
C ASN A 24 -15.44 6.45 -4.99
N GLN A 25 -15.87 5.31 -5.51
CA GLN A 25 -17.25 4.82 -5.43
C GLN A 25 -17.51 3.93 -4.20
N SER A 26 -16.57 3.84 -3.26
CA SER A 26 -16.62 2.92 -2.10
C SER A 26 -16.70 1.43 -2.49
N ARG A 27 -16.25 1.08 -3.69
CA ARG A 27 -16.20 -0.28 -4.23
C ARG A 27 -14.84 -0.92 -3.95
N TRP A 28 -14.47 -0.98 -2.67
CA TRP A 28 -13.11 -1.33 -2.23
C TRP A 28 -12.64 -2.73 -2.62
N LYS A 29 -13.57 -3.70 -2.70
CA LYS A 29 -13.25 -5.09 -3.07
C LYS A 29 -12.83 -5.21 -4.55
N GLU A 30 -13.55 -4.53 -5.44
CA GLU A 30 -13.23 -4.54 -6.87
C GLU A 30 -11.95 -3.75 -7.16
N ALA A 31 -11.69 -2.68 -6.39
CA ALA A 31 -10.41 -1.98 -6.44
C ALA A 31 -9.25 -2.89 -6.02
N GLU A 32 -9.39 -3.60 -4.89
CA GLU A 32 -8.38 -4.56 -4.41
C GLU A 32 -8.08 -5.65 -5.45
N GLU A 33 -9.10 -6.28 -6.01
CA GLU A 33 -8.92 -7.35 -7.00
C GLU A 33 -8.11 -6.88 -8.22
N LEU A 34 -8.40 -5.67 -8.71
CA LEU A 34 -7.65 -5.06 -9.81
C LEU A 34 -6.23 -4.71 -9.40
N GLU A 35 -6.03 -4.08 -8.24
CA GLU A 35 -4.72 -3.66 -7.76
C GLU A 35 -3.79 -4.83 -7.47
N VAL A 36 -4.29 -5.92 -6.87
CA VAL A 36 -3.55 -7.16 -6.66
C VAL A 36 -3.09 -7.76 -7.99
N ARG A 37 -3.99 -7.80 -9.00
CA ARG A 37 -3.65 -8.29 -10.33
C ARG A 37 -2.59 -7.42 -11.00
N VAL A 38 -2.76 -6.10 -10.99
CA VAL A 38 -1.80 -5.15 -11.56
C VAL A 38 -0.44 -5.27 -10.88
N LEU A 39 -0.41 -5.32 -9.55
CA LEU A 39 0.82 -5.43 -8.78
C LEU A 39 1.55 -6.75 -9.08
N GLY A 40 0.84 -7.87 -9.12
CA GLY A 40 1.40 -9.18 -9.45
C GLY A 40 2.00 -9.21 -10.87
N THR A 41 1.28 -8.66 -11.85
CA THR A 41 1.78 -8.57 -13.23
C THR A 41 3.00 -7.66 -13.32
N ARG A 42 2.98 -6.49 -12.69
CA ARG A 42 4.12 -5.56 -12.71
C ARG A 42 5.37 -6.17 -12.05
N ARG A 43 5.22 -6.81 -10.88
CA ARG A 43 6.32 -7.54 -10.23
C ARG A 43 6.95 -8.57 -11.15
N ARG A 44 6.13 -9.33 -11.91
CA ARG A 44 6.62 -10.37 -12.82
C ARG A 44 7.27 -9.82 -14.09
N VAL A 45 6.68 -8.79 -14.71
CA VAL A 45 7.07 -8.32 -16.04
C VAL A 45 8.21 -7.30 -16.00
N ILE A 46 8.13 -6.33 -15.08
CA ILE A 46 9.07 -5.18 -15.01
C ILE A 46 9.85 -5.12 -13.70
N GLY A 47 9.56 -6.00 -12.75
CA GLY A 47 10.25 -6.11 -11.47
C GLY A 47 9.62 -5.30 -10.34
N GLU A 48 10.09 -5.57 -9.13
CA GLU A 48 9.55 -5.00 -7.89
C GLU A 48 10.00 -3.55 -7.64
N GLU A 49 11.19 -3.20 -8.11
CA GLU A 49 11.81 -1.88 -7.95
C GLU A 49 11.31 -0.84 -8.95
N HIS A 50 10.55 -1.26 -9.97
CA HIS A 50 10.06 -0.36 -10.99
C HIS A 50 9.07 0.68 -10.39
N PRO A 51 9.18 1.99 -10.74
CA PRO A 51 8.32 3.04 -10.19
C PRO A 51 6.82 2.71 -10.26
N GLY A 52 6.38 2.15 -11.39
CA GLY A 52 4.99 1.72 -11.57
C GLY A 52 4.55 0.61 -10.60
N THR A 53 5.44 -0.31 -10.23
CA THR A 53 5.15 -1.35 -9.24
C THR A 53 4.99 -0.74 -7.85
N LEU A 54 5.87 0.19 -7.49
CA LEU A 54 5.84 0.89 -6.21
C LEU A 54 4.57 1.75 -6.05
N ILE A 55 4.16 2.44 -7.12
CA ILE A 55 2.88 3.17 -7.15
C ILE A 55 1.70 2.21 -6.88
N SER A 56 1.67 1.05 -7.54
CA SER A 56 0.63 0.04 -7.29
C SER A 56 0.60 -0.46 -5.86
N MET A 57 1.76 -0.64 -5.21
CA MET A 57 1.81 -1.02 -3.79
C MET A 57 1.18 0.05 -2.89
N GLY A 58 1.44 1.34 -3.15
CA GLY A 58 0.86 2.44 -2.40
C GLY A 58 -0.67 2.53 -2.53
N ASN A 59 -1.18 2.35 -3.76
CA ASN A 59 -2.61 2.33 -4.02
C ASN A 59 -3.30 1.16 -3.31
N LEU A 60 -2.73 -0.05 -3.40
CA LEU A 60 -3.26 -1.23 -2.71
C LEU A 60 -3.26 -1.05 -1.18
N ALA A 61 -2.22 -0.44 -0.63
CA ALA A 61 -2.17 -0.11 0.80
C ALA A 61 -3.29 0.85 1.21
N LEU A 62 -3.54 1.90 0.42
CA LEU A 62 -4.64 2.84 0.64
C LEU A 62 -6.01 2.13 0.58
N THR A 63 -6.20 1.24 -0.39
CA THR A 63 -7.42 0.42 -0.50
C THR A 63 -7.62 -0.44 0.75
N TYR A 64 -6.57 -1.10 1.25
CA TYR A 64 -6.64 -1.85 2.50
C TYR A 64 -6.99 -0.98 3.71
N ARG A 65 -6.40 0.22 3.80
CA ARG A 65 -6.73 1.17 4.88
C ARG A 65 -8.20 1.58 4.81
N ARG A 66 -8.76 1.82 3.61
CA ARG A 66 -10.18 2.14 3.42
C ARG A 66 -11.13 0.99 3.80
N GLN A 67 -10.67 -0.26 3.73
CA GLN A 67 -11.39 -1.43 4.22
C GLN A 67 -11.26 -1.67 5.73
N GLY A 68 -10.50 -0.84 6.46
CA GLY A 68 -10.21 -1.02 7.88
C GLY A 68 -9.10 -2.05 8.17
N ARG A 69 -8.44 -2.59 7.14
CA ARG A 69 -7.35 -3.57 7.26
C ARG A 69 -6.01 -2.86 7.49
N CYS A 70 -5.89 -2.22 8.64
CA CYS A 70 -4.83 -1.26 8.94
C CYS A 70 -3.44 -1.92 9.01
N ASP A 71 -3.33 -3.09 9.62
CA ASP A 71 -2.05 -3.79 9.76
C ASP A 71 -1.45 -4.18 8.41
N VAL A 72 -2.28 -4.74 7.52
CA VAL A 72 -1.88 -5.14 6.17
C VAL A 72 -1.52 -3.92 5.32
N ALA A 73 -2.30 -2.83 5.45
CA ALA A 73 -2.01 -1.57 4.76
C ALA A 73 -0.66 -0.99 5.17
N MET A 74 -0.40 -0.89 6.48
CA MET A 74 0.87 -0.36 7.01
C MET A 74 2.06 -1.22 6.59
N GLN A 75 1.94 -2.55 6.65
CA GLN A 75 3.02 -3.44 6.22
C GLN A 75 3.36 -3.24 4.75
N LEU A 76 2.34 -3.21 3.87
CA LEU A 76 2.56 -3.00 2.45
C LEU A 76 3.16 -1.62 2.14
N MET A 77 2.75 -0.58 2.88
CA MET A 77 3.32 0.75 2.75
C MET A 77 4.78 0.79 3.21
N ARG A 78 5.14 0.14 4.33
CA ARG A 78 6.52 0.00 4.80
C ARG A 78 7.42 -0.65 3.77
N ASP A 79 6.97 -1.76 3.19
CA ASP A 79 7.71 -2.47 2.15
C ASP A 79 7.93 -1.55 0.93
N GLY A 80 6.87 -0.83 0.51
CA GLY A 80 6.92 0.12 -0.60
C GLY A 80 7.86 1.31 -0.34
N VAL A 81 7.89 1.86 0.88
CA VAL A 81 8.83 2.93 1.28
C VAL A 81 10.26 2.40 1.29
N GLY A 82 10.48 1.20 1.84
CA GLY A 82 11.78 0.55 1.89
C GLY A 82 12.41 0.38 0.51
N LEU A 83 11.61 -0.05 -0.47
CA LEU A 83 12.03 -0.18 -1.87
C LEU A 83 12.25 1.19 -2.53
N ARG A 84 11.32 2.14 -2.41
CA ARG A 84 11.47 3.50 -2.96
C ARG A 84 12.75 4.17 -2.46
N ARG A 85 13.08 4.01 -1.18
CA ARG A 85 14.32 4.51 -0.59
C ARG A 85 15.57 3.93 -1.23
N ARG A 86 15.56 2.63 -1.59
CA ARG A 86 16.70 1.99 -2.26
C ARG A 86 16.85 2.45 -3.71
N VAL A 87 15.74 2.63 -4.43
CA VAL A 87 15.73 2.94 -5.86
C VAL A 87 15.95 4.44 -6.13
N PHE A 88 15.26 5.31 -5.40
CA PHE A 88 15.24 6.76 -5.65
C PHE A 88 15.98 7.59 -4.60
N GLY A 89 16.28 7.01 -3.44
CA GLY A 89 16.79 7.73 -2.28
C GLY A 89 15.69 8.32 -1.38
N LEU A 90 16.12 8.89 -0.25
CA LEU A 90 15.23 9.46 0.77
C LEU A 90 14.55 10.76 0.32
N ASP A 91 15.21 11.55 -0.51
CA ASP A 91 14.75 12.89 -0.92
C ASP A 91 13.74 12.87 -2.07
N HIS A 92 13.42 11.69 -2.61
CA HIS A 92 12.47 11.58 -3.70
C HIS A 92 11.04 11.83 -3.21
N ALA A 93 10.28 12.67 -3.93
CA ALA A 93 8.93 13.10 -3.54
C ALA A 93 7.98 11.94 -3.19
N GLU A 94 8.02 10.86 -3.97
CA GLU A 94 7.22 9.65 -3.70
C GLU A 94 7.64 8.93 -2.42
N THR A 95 8.94 8.92 -2.09
CA THR A 95 9.45 8.33 -0.85
C THR A 95 8.97 9.16 0.34
N ILE A 96 9.07 10.48 0.26
CA ILE A 96 8.63 11.41 1.30
C ILE A 96 7.12 11.28 1.52
N SER A 97 6.32 11.31 0.44
CA SER A 97 4.86 11.19 0.52
C SER A 97 4.44 9.86 1.16
N SER A 98 4.99 8.74 0.68
CA SER A 98 4.67 7.42 1.22
C SER A 98 5.09 7.27 2.69
N SER A 99 6.23 7.87 3.08
CA SER A 99 6.73 7.85 4.46
C SER A 99 5.87 8.70 5.39
N SER A 100 5.41 9.87 4.92
CA SER A 100 4.50 10.74 5.68
C SER A 100 3.17 10.05 5.91
N ILE A 101 2.59 9.44 4.87
CA ILE A 101 1.32 8.71 4.97
C ILE A 101 1.46 7.55 5.97
N LEU A 102 2.58 6.82 5.93
CA LEU A 102 2.84 5.75 6.89
C LEU A 102 2.95 6.28 8.33
N ALA A 103 3.67 7.38 8.55
CA ALA A 103 3.82 7.98 9.87
C ALA A 103 2.46 8.42 10.44
N ASP A 104 1.60 9.02 9.62
CA ASP A 104 0.24 9.41 10.01
C ASP A 104 -0.60 8.18 10.41
N TRP A 105 -0.42 7.05 9.72
CA TRP A 105 -1.14 5.81 10.05
C TRP A 105 -0.64 5.19 11.34
N GLU A 106 0.68 5.22 11.58
CA GLU A 106 1.31 4.72 12.80
C GLU A 106 0.91 5.56 14.02
N ASP A 107 0.93 6.88 13.89
CA ASP A 107 0.48 7.79 14.96
C ASP A 107 -0.99 7.56 15.31
N HIS A 108 -1.86 7.45 14.31
CA HIS A 108 -3.27 7.14 14.55
C HIS A 108 -3.46 5.75 15.21
N ALA A 109 -2.64 4.75 14.87
CA ALA A 109 -2.72 3.44 15.51
C ALA A 109 -2.30 3.49 16.98
N LEU A 110 -1.23 4.24 17.30
CA LEU A 110 -0.76 4.46 18.67
C LEU A 110 -1.80 5.21 19.52
N ASN A 111 -2.41 6.26 18.98
CA ASN A 111 -3.44 7.03 19.67
C ASN A 111 -4.72 6.20 19.95
N MET A 112 -5.00 5.17 19.15
CA MET A 112 -6.10 4.23 19.43
C MET A 112 -5.77 3.24 20.55
N ASP A 113 -4.53 2.75 20.61
CA ASP A 113 -4.04 1.88 21.70
C ASP A 113 -3.87 2.66 23.03
N GLU A 114 -3.51 3.94 22.95
CA GLU A 114 -3.37 4.79 24.14
C GLU A 114 -4.73 5.09 24.82
N SER A 115 -5.82 5.05 24.05
CA SER A 115 -7.19 5.30 24.51
C SER A 115 -7.86 4.10 25.23
N LEU A 116 -7.20 2.95 25.29
CA LEU A 116 -7.69 1.79 26.04
C LEU A 116 -7.41 1.96 27.55
N PRO A 117 -8.39 1.67 28.43
CA PRO A 117 -8.19 1.77 29.88
C PRO A 117 -7.03 0.88 30.35
N GLU A 118 -6.24 1.41 31.28
CA GLU A 118 -4.95 0.87 31.77
C GLU A 118 -5.03 -0.59 32.23
N GLU A 119 -6.21 -1.04 32.64
CA GLU A 119 -6.56 -2.42 33.03
C GLU A 119 -6.36 -3.45 31.90
N SER A 120 -6.31 -3.00 30.64
CA SER A 120 -6.07 -3.86 29.47
C SER A 120 -4.58 -4.03 29.13
N ARG A 121 -3.70 -3.23 29.74
CA ARG A 121 -2.25 -3.18 29.42
C ARG A 121 -1.43 -4.23 30.17
N GLU A 122 -1.97 -4.85 31.20
CA GLU A 122 -1.23 -5.81 32.04
C GLU A 122 -1.08 -7.20 31.39
N GLY A 123 -1.82 -7.52 30.32
CA GLY A 123 -1.72 -8.82 29.63
C GLY A 123 -0.73 -8.91 28.48
N VAL A 124 -0.14 -7.78 28.03
CA VAL A 124 0.66 -7.72 26.78
C VAL A 124 2.16 -7.69 27.05
N ARG A 125 2.60 -7.56 28.31
CA ARG A 125 4.02 -7.53 28.67
C ARG A 125 4.71 -8.91 28.67
N ASP A 126 3.95 -9.99 28.63
CA ASP A 126 4.50 -11.36 28.76
C ASP A 126 4.88 -12.03 27.43
N ILE A 127 4.71 -11.35 26.28
CA ILE A 127 5.02 -11.94 24.96
C ILE A 127 6.40 -11.54 24.40
N TYR A 128 7.18 -10.72 25.12
CA TYR A 128 8.52 -10.30 24.72
C TYR A 128 9.57 -10.41 25.85
N SER A 129 9.47 -11.42 26.72
CA SER A 129 10.56 -11.84 27.63
C SER A 129 11.20 -13.14 27.18
#